data_AF-A0A0F8V206-F1
#
_entry.id   AF-A0A0F8V206-F1
#
_cell.length_a   1.000
_cell.length_b   1.000
_cell.length_c   1.000
_cell.angle_alpha   90.00
_cell.angle_beta   90.00
_cell.angle_gamma   90.00
#
_symmetry.space_group_name_H-M   'P 1'
#
loop_
_entity.id
_entity.type
_entity.pdbx_description
1 polymer ?
#
loop_
_entity_poly.entity_id
_entity_poly.type
_entity_poly.pdbx_seq_one_letter_code
_entity_poly.pdbx_strand_id
1 'polypeptide(L)'
;MTNPSVAAQSLTPDAVHAAYSIIQPYIHRTPLLTCQTLNKIASTPQSPDALVGTPFEGQPPAQPTINFFFKCENYQRIGAFKARGAFHALLRLIEERGEDAVREKGVTTHSS
;
A
#
# COMPACT_ATOMS: atom_id res chain seq x y z
N MET A 1 21.61 17.92 -7.14
CA MET A 1 20.36 17.14 -7.19
C MET A 1 20.75 15.67 -7.34
N THR A 2 20.34 14.79 -6.45
CA THR A 2 20.65 13.35 -6.54
C THR A 2 19.95 12.73 -7.75
N ASN A 3 20.64 11.88 -8.50
CA ASN A 3 20.09 11.16 -9.64
C ASN A 3 18.84 10.35 -9.19
N PRO A 4 17.69 10.42 -9.89
CA PRO A 4 16.47 9.69 -9.52
C PRO A 4 16.68 8.18 -9.34
N SER A 5 17.59 7.58 -10.11
CA SER A 5 17.97 6.18 -10.00
C SER A 5 18.66 5.86 -8.66
N VAL A 6 19.51 6.78 -8.18
CA VAL A 6 20.19 6.67 -6.88
C VAL A 6 19.20 6.85 -5.72
N ALA A 7 18.18 7.71 -5.89
CA ALA A 7 17.10 7.87 -4.92
C ALA A 7 16.13 6.68 -4.89
N ALA A 8 15.95 5.96 -6.01
CA ALA A 8 15.17 4.72 -6.04
C ALA A 8 15.92 3.56 -5.38
N GLN A 9 17.26 3.52 -5.52
CA GLN A 9 18.12 2.49 -4.92
C GLN A 9 18.17 2.53 -3.37
N SER A 10 17.74 3.62 -2.74
CA SER A 10 17.64 3.73 -1.28
C SER A 10 16.32 3.18 -0.69
N LEU A 11 15.39 2.71 -1.52
CA LEU A 11 14.11 2.13 -1.10
C LEU A 11 14.25 0.62 -0.82
N THR A 12 14.97 0.29 0.26
CA THR A 12 15.11 -1.10 0.73
C THR A 12 14.00 -1.48 1.72
N PRO A 13 13.72 -2.79 1.92
CA PRO A 13 12.84 -3.24 2.99
C PRO A 13 13.25 -2.68 4.36
N ASP A 14 14.56 -2.63 4.64
CA ASP A 14 15.09 -2.07 5.89
C ASP A 14 14.76 -0.58 6.04
N ALA A 15 14.88 0.20 4.96
CA ALA A 15 14.48 1.61 4.97
C ALA A 15 12.97 1.78 5.24
N VAL A 16 12.13 0.88 4.74
CA VAL A 16 10.68 0.87 5.02
C VAL A 16 10.41 0.53 6.49
N HIS A 17 11.13 -0.44 7.06
CA HIS A 17 11.01 -0.78 8.49
C HIS A 17 11.49 0.35 9.41
N ALA A 18 12.58 1.01 9.04
CA ALA A 18 13.08 2.20 9.75
C ALA A 18 12.04 3.34 9.70
N ALA A 19 11.51 3.65 8.51
CA ALA A 19 10.45 4.63 8.34
C ALA A 19 9.21 4.29 9.18
N TYR A 20 8.80 3.02 9.21
CA TYR A 20 7.68 2.55 10.03
C TYR A 20 7.92 2.81 11.52
N SER A 21 9.12 2.53 12.01
CA SER A 21 9.50 2.74 13.42
C SER A 21 9.36 4.20 13.84
N ILE A 22 9.74 5.13 12.95
CA ILE A 22 9.62 6.58 13.19
C ILE A 22 8.15 7.01 13.27
N ILE A 23 7.31 6.55 12.34
CA ILE A 23 5.93 7.05 12.23
C ILE A 23 4.93 6.31 13.12
N GLN A 24 5.28 5.14 13.68
CA GLN A 24 4.37 4.24 14.39
C GLN A 24 3.45 4.92 15.42
N PRO A 25 3.90 5.91 16.23
CA PRO A 25 3.03 6.62 17.18
C PRO A 25 1.94 7.48 16.52
N TYR A 26 2.13 7.86 15.25
CA TYR A 26 1.28 8.80 14.52
C TYR A 26 0.38 8.15 13.48
N ILE A 27 0.41 6.82 13.33
CA ILE A 27 -0.37 6.10 12.32
C ILE A 27 -1.15 4.95 12.94
N HIS A 28 -2.23 4.55 12.28
CA HIS A 28 -2.98 3.34 12.64
C HIS A 28 -2.33 2.09 12.04
N ARG A 29 -2.32 1.01 12.82
CA ARG A 29 -2.16 -0.34 12.27
C ARG A 29 -3.50 -0.78 11.69
N THR A 30 -3.74 -0.41 10.44
CA THR A 30 -4.97 -0.72 9.70
C THR A 30 -5.17 -2.23 9.56
N PRO A 31 -6.43 -2.71 9.62
CA PRO A 31 -6.73 -4.13 9.55
C PRO A 31 -6.44 -4.72 8.17
N LEU A 32 -6.32 -6.04 8.14
CA LEU A 32 -6.37 -6.86 6.95
C LEU A 32 -7.72 -7.58 6.96
N LEU A 33 -8.62 -7.20 6.07
CA LEU A 33 -9.94 -7.83 5.99
C LEU A 33 -9.97 -8.91 4.92
N THR A 34 -10.92 -9.83 5.05
CA THR A 34 -11.18 -10.91 4.08
C THR A 34 -12.66 -10.91 3.72
N CYS A 35 -13.01 -11.39 2.53
CA CYS A 35 -14.40 -11.47 2.09
C CYS A 35 -14.71 -12.85 1.51
N GLN A 36 -15.49 -13.65 2.22
CA GLN A 36 -15.87 -15.00 1.80
C GLN A 36 -16.61 -14.99 0.47
N THR A 37 -17.49 -14.00 0.24
CA THR A 37 -18.21 -13.84 -1.02
C THR A 37 -17.25 -13.64 -2.20
N LEU A 38 -16.26 -12.76 -2.06
CA LEU A 38 -15.29 -12.51 -3.13
C LEU A 38 -14.37 -13.71 -3.35
N ASN A 39 -13.94 -14.39 -2.28
CA ASN A 39 -13.17 -15.63 -2.39
C ASN A 39 -13.96 -16.70 -3.15
N LYS A 40 -15.25 -16.87 -2.82
CA LYS A 40 -16.13 -17.83 -3.50
C LYS A 40 -16.28 -17.48 -4.98
N ILE A 41 -16.55 -16.22 -5.32
CA ILE A 41 -16.70 -15.78 -6.71
C ILE A 41 -15.42 -16.07 -7.50
N ALA A 42 -14.25 -15.70 -7.00
CA ALA A 42 -12.99 -15.92 -7.70
C ALA A 42 -12.53 -17.38 -7.74
N SER A 43 -12.99 -18.20 -6.79
CA SER A 43 -12.69 -19.65 -6.77
C SER A 43 -13.72 -20.49 -7.54
N THR A 44 -14.78 -19.87 -8.07
CA THR A 44 -15.82 -20.60 -8.81
C THR A 44 -15.27 -21.00 -10.18
N PRO A 45 -15.24 -22.29 -10.53
CA PRO A 45 -14.84 -22.73 -11.86
C PRO A 45 -15.73 -22.11 -12.93
N GLN A 46 -15.13 -21.77 -14.07
CA GLN A 46 -15.90 -21.38 -15.24
C GLN A 46 -16.73 -22.56 -15.77
N SER A 47 -17.79 -22.28 -16.54
CA SER A 47 -18.47 -23.34 -17.27
C SER A 47 -17.60 -23.87 -18.43
N PRO A 48 -17.77 -25.12 -18.85
CA PRO A 48 -17.11 -25.63 -20.07
C PRO A 48 -17.39 -24.77 -21.30
N ASP A 49 -18.61 -24.23 -21.43
CA ASP A 49 -19.00 -23.34 -22.54
C ASP A 49 -18.18 -22.05 -22.58
N ALA A 50 -17.71 -21.56 -21.43
CA ALA A 50 -16.85 -20.38 -21.37
C ALA A 50 -15.45 -20.63 -21.95
N LEU A 51 -15.09 -21.88 -22.23
CA LEU A 51 -13.81 -22.27 -22.83
C LEU A 51 -13.89 -22.42 -24.36
N VAL A 52 -15.09 -22.39 -24.95
CA VAL A 52 -15.29 -22.50 -26.40
C VAL A 52 -14.62 -21.31 -27.10
N GLY A 53 -13.80 -21.59 -28.12
CA GLY A 53 -13.01 -20.58 -28.84
C GLY A 53 -11.76 -20.11 -28.09
N THR A 54 -11.45 -20.67 -26.92
CA THR A 54 -10.19 -20.42 -26.21
C THR A 54 -9.18 -21.54 -26.48
N PRO A 55 -7.87 -21.34 -26.21
CA PRO A 55 -6.88 -22.41 -26.28
C PRO A 55 -7.13 -23.61 -25.35
N PHE A 56 -8.10 -23.50 -24.43
CA PHE A 56 -8.46 -24.52 -23.45
C PHE A 56 -9.77 -25.23 -23.80
N GLU A 57 -10.32 -25.00 -25.00
CA GLU A 57 -11.54 -25.68 -25.45
C GLU A 57 -11.39 -27.21 -25.36
N GLY A 58 -12.45 -27.87 -24.88
CA GLY A 58 -12.48 -29.32 -24.67
C GLY A 58 -11.75 -29.81 -23.40
N GLN A 59 -11.09 -28.92 -22.65
CA GLN A 59 -10.46 -29.25 -21.36
C GLN A 59 -11.42 -28.98 -20.19
N PRO A 60 -11.24 -29.68 -19.05
CA PRO A 60 -12.02 -29.36 -17.85
C PRO A 60 -11.67 -27.95 -17.34
N PRO A 61 -12.67 -27.15 -16.90
CA PRO A 61 -12.42 -25.85 -16.29
C PRO A 61 -11.52 -25.95 -15.06
N ALA A 62 -10.64 -24.96 -14.90
CA ALA A 62 -9.78 -24.86 -13.73
C ALA A 62 -10.59 -24.73 -12.43
N GLN A 63 -10.08 -25.31 -11.34
CA GLN A 63 -10.68 -25.25 -10.01
C GLN A 63 -9.76 -24.51 -9.03
N PRO A 64 -9.56 -23.19 -9.18
CA PRO A 64 -8.64 -22.45 -8.35
C PRO A 64 -9.22 -22.24 -6.94
N THR A 65 -8.34 -22.14 -5.94
CA THR A 65 -8.69 -21.61 -4.62
C THR A 65 -8.03 -20.25 -4.47
N ILE A 66 -8.83 -19.18 -4.46
CA ILE A 66 -8.37 -17.79 -4.41
C ILE A 66 -8.86 -17.12 -3.14
N ASN A 67 -7.93 -16.56 -2.36
CA ASN A 67 -8.21 -15.81 -1.14
C ASN A 67 -7.78 -14.36 -1.27
N PHE A 68 -8.72 -13.43 -1.11
CA PHE A 68 -8.44 -12.00 -1.08
C PHE A 68 -8.21 -11.49 0.33
N PHE A 69 -7.20 -10.62 0.44
CA PHE A 69 -6.86 -9.88 1.64
C PHE A 69 -6.83 -8.39 1.32
N PHE A 70 -7.59 -7.61 2.08
CA PHE A 70 -7.76 -6.18 1.86
C PHE A 70 -7.01 -5.39 2.93
N LYS A 71 -5.95 -4.68 2.53
CA LYS A 71 -5.24 -3.75 3.41
C LYS A 71 -6.00 -2.43 3.48
N CYS A 72 -6.73 -2.21 4.58
CA CYS A 72 -7.72 -1.14 4.70
C CYS A 72 -7.10 0.23 5.05
N GLU A 73 -6.36 0.84 4.13
CA GLU A 73 -5.80 2.18 4.32
C GLU A 73 -6.86 3.30 4.35
N ASN A 74 -8.11 3.00 4.00
CA ASN A 74 -9.25 3.87 4.27
C ASN A 74 -9.54 4.05 5.78
N TYR A 75 -8.98 3.21 6.65
CA TYR A 75 -9.04 3.38 8.12
C TYR A 75 -7.76 3.98 8.71
N GLN A 76 -6.82 4.39 7.86
CA GLN A 76 -5.70 5.21 8.31
C GLN A 76 -6.21 6.60 8.71
N ARG A 77 -5.40 7.36 9.45
CA ARG A 77 -5.63 8.80 9.65
C ARG A 77 -5.91 9.47 8.31
N ILE A 78 -6.78 10.48 8.33
CA ILE A 78 -7.30 11.21 7.16
C ILE A 78 -8.01 10.33 6.11
N GLY A 79 -8.29 9.06 6.39
CA GLY A 79 -8.99 8.16 5.48
C GLY A 79 -8.15 7.64 4.31
N ALA A 80 -6.81 7.77 4.37
CA ALA A 80 -5.93 7.33 3.29
C ALA A 80 -4.51 6.99 3.77
N PHE A 81 -3.78 6.23 2.95
CA PHE A 81 -2.38 5.84 3.22
C PHE A 81 -1.42 7.03 3.30
N LYS A 82 -1.79 8.19 2.73
CA LYS A 82 -0.93 9.39 2.59
C LYS A 82 -0.42 9.93 3.93
N ALA A 83 -1.14 9.71 5.03
CA ALA A 83 -0.67 10.08 6.37
C ALA A 83 0.72 9.50 6.67
N ARG A 84 1.01 8.27 6.21
CA ARG A 84 2.29 7.59 6.46
C ARG A 84 3.47 8.38 5.89
N GLY A 85 3.37 8.75 4.61
CA GLY A 85 4.41 9.51 3.92
C GLY A 85 4.56 10.93 4.47
N ALA A 86 3.44 11.59 4.78
CA ALA A 86 3.45 12.93 5.35
C ALA A 86 4.15 12.99 6.71
N PHE A 87 3.82 12.07 7.64
CA PHE A 87 4.51 12.00 8.93
C PHE A 87 5.99 11.67 8.77
N HIS A 88 6.34 10.70 7.91
CA HIS A 88 7.74 10.34 7.70
C HIS A 88 8.56 11.52 7.17
N ALA A 89 8.05 12.24 6.16
CA ALA A 89 8.73 13.39 5.57
C ALA A 89 8.90 14.53 6.59
N LEU A 90 7.86 14.84 7.37
CA LEU A 90 7.92 15.94 8.34
C LEU A 90 8.86 15.60 9.52
N LEU A 91 8.80 14.36 10.04
CA LEU A 91 9.66 13.94 11.15
C LEU A 91 11.14 13.91 10.75
N ARG A 92 11.46 13.48 9.52
CA ARG A 92 12.83 13.56 8.99
C ARG A 92 13.29 15.01 8.80
N LEU A 93 12.42 15.90 8.35
CA LEU A 93 12.74 17.32 8.25
C LEU A 93 13.01 17.95 9.63
N ILE A 94 12.22 17.59 10.64
CA ILE A 94 12.41 18.01 12.03
C ILE A 94 13.73 17.47 12.59
N GLU A 95 14.06 16.20 12.32
CA GLU A 95 15.34 15.61 12.69
C GLU A 95 16.53 16.36 12.05
N GLU A 96 16.42 16.70 10.76
CA GLU A 96 17.50 17.36 10.01
C GLU A 96 17.66 18.86 10.34
N ARG A 97 16.58 19.56 10.71
CA ARG A 97 16.58 21.03 10.83
C ARG A 97 16.23 21.56 12.22
N GLY A 98 15.77 20.70 13.12
CA GLY A 98 15.24 21.09 14.43
C GLY A 98 13.76 21.50 14.37
N GLU A 99 13.02 21.17 15.42
CA GLU A 99 11.58 21.39 15.49
C GLU A 99 11.19 22.87 15.42
N ASP A 100 11.85 23.73 16.20
CA ASP A 100 11.55 25.17 16.24
C ASP A 100 11.75 25.83 14.87
N ALA A 101 12.83 25.49 14.17
CA ALA A 101 13.12 26.03 12.85
C ALA A 101 12.10 25.58 11.79
N VAL A 102 11.63 24.33 11.88
CA VAL A 102 10.58 23.81 10.99
C VAL A 102 9.24 24.48 11.28
N ARG A 103 8.91 24.69 12.57
CA ARG A 103 7.67 25.36 12.98
C ARG A 103 7.66 26.84 12.57
N GLU A 104 8.78 27.55 12.72
CA GLU A 104 8.92 28.96 12.35
C GLU A 104 8.73 29.19 10.83
N LYS A 105 9.35 28.33 10.00
CA LYS A 105 9.25 28.44 8.53
C LYS A 105 7.96 27.86 7.97
N GLY A 106 7.39 26.86 8.63
CA GLY A 106 6.27 26.07 8.13
C GLY A 106 6.66 25.16 6.96
N VAL A 107 5.68 24.38 6.51
CA VAL A 107 5.79 23.52 5.32
C VAL A 107 4.60 23.77 4.39
N THR A 108 4.82 23.64 3.08
CA THR A 108 3.76 23.75 2.07
C THR A 108 3.78 22.54 1.15
N THR A 109 2.60 22.13 0.70
CA THR A 109 2.42 21.04 -0.26
C THR A 109 1.19 21.31 -1.11
N HIS A 110 1.13 20.73 -2.31
CA HIS A 110 -0.09 20.66 -3.11
C HIS A 110 -0.46 19.20 -3.34
N SER A 111 -1.75 18.90 -3.40
CA SER A 111 -2.29 17.58 -3.72
C SER A 111 -3.56 17.76 -4.53
N SER A 112 -3.85 16.78 -5.40
CA SER A 112 -5.16 16.59 -6.03
C SER A 112 -6.26 16.41 -4.99
#